data_AF-A0A661PIF0-F1
#
_entry.id   AF-A0A661PIF0-F1
#
_cell.length_a   1.000
_cell.length_b   1.000
_cell.length_c   1.000
_cell.angle_alpha   90.00
_cell.angle_beta   90.00
_cell.angle_gamma   90.00
#
_symmetry.space_group_name_H-M   'P 1'
#
loop_
_entity.id
_entity.type
_entity.pdbx_description
1 polymer ?
#
loop_
_entity_poly.entity_id
_entity_poly.type
_entity_poly.pdbx_seq_one_letter_code
_entity_poly.pdbx_strand_id
1 'polypeptide(L)'
;MNSGDLTINENTGAGNQVYAENFEDLQFQYGWDANNSGAIDTSEWVDNPAGSEAQVRAVRVQILARSAQPDRDFFDLHDDDGITAGKQYIIADHSITLDTNENNGFNSAFDHHYHRYLVETIVFIRNLNF
;
A
#
# COMPACT_ATOMS: atom_id res chain seq x y z
N MET A 1 -12.63 26.35 25.29
CA MET A 1 -11.70 25.61 24.40
C MET A 1 -12.52 24.50 23.79
N ASN A 2 -12.87 24.59 22.50
CA ASN A 2 -13.70 23.57 21.85
C ASN A 2 -12.85 22.33 21.61
N SER A 3 -13.20 21.24 22.27
CA SER A 3 -12.78 19.89 21.91
C SER A 3 -13.30 19.64 20.50
N GLY A 4 -12.41 19.54 19.52
CA GLY A 4 -12.79 19.05 18.20
C GLY A 4 -13.11 17.58 18.35
N ASP A 5 -14.39 17.24 18.43
CA ASP A 5 -14.82 15.84 18.39
C ASP A 5 -14.24 15.21 17.12
N LEU A 6 -13.40 14.20 17.30
CA LEU A 6 -12.90 13.38 16.22
C LEU A 6 -14.08 12.55 15.70
N THR A 7 -14.76 13.02 14.66
CA THR A 7 -15.85 12.29 14.04
C THR A 7 -15.27 11.11 13.26
N ILE A 8 -15.31 9.92 13.86
CA ILE A 8 -15.10 8.67 13.11
C ILE A 8 -16.29 8.55 12.16
N ASN A 9 -16.04 8.67 10.85
CA ASN A 9 -17.06 8.42 9.85
C ASN A 9 -17.27 6.90 9.77
N GLU A 10 -18.26 6.39 10.52
CA GLU A 10 -18.60 4.95 10.61
C GLU A 10 -19.16 4.34 9.32
N ASN A 11 -19.00 5.00 8.17
CA ASN A 11 -19.36 4.42 6.88
C ASN A 11 -20.87 4.07 6.76
N THR A 12 -21.75 4.72 7.51
CA THR A 12 -23.16 4.32 7.65
C THR A 12 -24.13 4.94 6.64
N GLY A 13 -23.68 5.79 5.71
CA GLY A 13 -24.61 6.63 4.91
C GLY A 13 -24.39 6.78 3.40
N ALA A 14 -23.26 6.33 2.83
CA ALA A 14 -22.90 6.70 1.45
C ALA A 14 -22.90 5.54 0.43
N GLY A 15 -23.32 4.33 0.81
CA GLY A 15 -23.16 3.14 -0.04
C GLY A 15 -21.70 2.65 -0.12
N ASN A 16 -20.84 3.14 0.76
CA ASN A 16 -19.49 2.64 0.93
C ASN A 16 -19.54 1.22 1.51
N GLN A 17 -18.74 0.33 0.93
CA GLN A 17 -18.65 -1.06 1.36
C GLN A 17 -17.20 -1.36 1.78
N VAL A 18 -17.04 -1.95 2.96
CA VAL A 18 -15.76 -2.49 3.40
C VAL A 18 -15.54 -3.83 2.70
N TYR A 19 -14.50 -3.91 1.86
CA TYR A 19 -14.12 -5.13 1.15
C TYR A 19 -12.98 -5.88 1.85
N ALA A 20 -12.11 -5.14 2.53
CA ALA A 20 -10.98 -5.66 3.29
C ALA A 20 -10.61 -4.67 4.39
N GLU A 21 -9.98 -5.16 5.44
CA GLU A 21 -9.48 -4.39 6.57
C GLU A 21 -7.97 -4.60 6.72
N ASN A 22 -7.35 -3.78 7.56
CA ASN A 22 -5.91 -3.87 7.91
C ASN A 22 -4.96 -3.65 6.72
N PHE A 23 -5.40 -2.93 5.69
CA PHE A 23 -4.51 -2.39 4.68
C PHE A 23 -3.86 -1.11 5.21
N GLU A 24 -2.54 -1.07 5.19
CA GLU A 24 -1.75 0.10 5.55
C GLU A 24 -1.36 0.90 4.32
N ASP A 25 -1.21 0.24 3.17
CA ASP A 25 -1.01 0.89 1.87
C ASP A 25 -1.59 0.08 0.71
N LEU A 26 -2.00 0.80 -0.34
CA LEU A 26 -2.50 0.24 -1.60
C LEU A 26 -2.02 1.13 -2.75
N GLN A 27 -1.21 0.55 -3.64
CA GLN A 27 -0.63 1.24 -4.78
C GLN A 27 -0.95 0.54 -6.11
N PHE A 28 -0.93 1.36 -7.16
CA PHE A 28 -1.19 0.93 -8.52
C PHE A 28 -0.08 1.44 -9.45
N GLN A 29 0.45 0.54 -10.28
CA GLN A 29 1.26 0.92 -11.44
C GLN A 29 0.58 0.42 -12.72
N TYR A 30 0.74 1.18 -13.78
CA TYR A 30 0.10 0.94 -15.07
C TYR A 30 1.19 0.61 -16.08
N GLY A 31 1.03 -0.52 -16.77
CA GLY A 31 2.02 -1.04 -17.69
C GLY A 31 1.49 -1.15 -19.12
N TRP A 32 2.33 -0.82 -20.10
CA TRP A 32 2.11 -1.08 -21.52
C TRP A 32 3.42 -1.42 -22.22
N ASP A 33 3.34 -2.20 -23.29
CA ASP A 33 4.50 -2.60 -24.10
C ASP A 33 4.87 -1.43 -25.04
N ALA A 34 5.68 -0.49 -24.55
CA ALA A 34 6.06 0.72 -25.27
C ALA A 34 7.08 0.43 -26.37
N ASN A 35 7.90 -0.60 -26.18
CA ASN A 35 8.93 -1.02 -27.13
C ASN A 35 8.46 -2.09 -28.15
N ASN A 36 7.22 -2.57 -28.04
CA ASN A 36 6.64 -3.64 -28.85
C ASN A 36 7.43 -4.96 -28.79
N SER A 37 7.96 -5.31 -27.62
CA SER A 37 8.70 -6.55 -27.38
C SER A 37 7.80 -7.78 -27.21
N GLY A 38 6.49 -7.58 -27.05
CA GLY A 38 5.52 -8.61 -26.69
C GLY A 38 5.43 -8.86 -25.19
N ALA A 39 6.15 -8.10 -24.36
CA ALA A 39 6.12 -8.13 -22.91
C ALA A 39 6.15 -6.69 -22.36
N ILE A 40 5.74 -6.51 -21.11
CA ILE A 40 5.87 -5.21 -20.41
C ILE A 40 7.13 -5.28 -19.58
N ASP A 41 8.16 -4.53 -19.96
CA ASP A 41 9.42 -4.44 -19.25
C ASP A 41 9.27 -3.66 -17.93
N THR A 42 10.21 -3.88 -16.99
CA THR A 42 10.19 -3.22 -15.68
C THR A 42 10.16 -1.69 -15.78
N SER A 43 10.80 -1.10 -16.79
CA SER A 43 10.82 0.35 -17.03
C SER A 43 9.56 0.92 -17.65
N GLU A 44 8.60 0.07 -18.04
CA GLU A 44 7.37 0.47 -18.72
C GLU A 44 6.16 0.50 -17.78
N TRP A 45 6.41 0.44 -16.47
CA TRP A 45 5.43 0.64 -15.41
C TRP A 45 5.52 2.07 -14.89
N VAL A 46 4.37 2.74 -14.78
CA VAL A 46 4.27 4.11 -14.26
C VAL A 46 3.15 4.23 -13.25
N ASP A 47 3.26 5.17 -12.32
CA ASP A 47 2.23 5.39 -11.29
C ASP A 47 1.08 6.27 -11.82
N ASN A 48 1.35 7.04 -12.89
CA ASN A 48 0.35 7.88 -13.56
C ASN A 48 0.35 7.66 -15.09
N PRO A 49 -0.70 7.06 -15.66
CA PRO A 49 -0.79 6.79 -17.09
C PRO A 49 -1.32 7.98 -17.91
N ALA A 50 -1.39 9.18 -17.33
CA ALA A 50 -1.97 10.37 -17.99
C ALA A 50 -1.38 10.61 -19.39
N GLY A 51 -2.25 10.72 -20.40
CA GLY A 51 -1.90 10.88 -21.81
C GLY A 51 -1.55 9.58 -22.55
N SER A 52 -1.47 8.45 -21.84
CA SER A 52 -1.22 7.10 -22.40
C SER A 52 -2.28 6.08 -21.93
N GLU A 53 -3.44 6.54 -21.47
CA GLU A 53 -4.48 5.71 -20.86
C GLU A 53 -4.96 4.61 -21.82
N ALA A 54 -5.08 4.94 -23.11
CA ALA A 54 -5.48 4.00 -24.15
C ALA A 54 -4.43 2.90 -24.42
N GLN A 55 -3.19 3.09 -23.97
CA GLN A 55 -2.10 2.13 -24.16
C GLN A 55 -1.96 1.14 -23.01
N VAL A 56 -2.48 1.45 -21.82
CA VAL A 56 -2.40 0.57 -20.65
C VAL A 56 -2.89 -0.83 -21.00
N ARG A 57 -2.12 -1.87 -20.67
CA ARG A 57 -2.47 -3.29 -20.89
C ARG A 57 -2.50 -4.10 -19.62
N ALA A 58 -1.86 -3.62 -18.57
CA ALA A 58 -1.85 -4.26 -17.27
C ALA A 58 -1.82 -3.24 -16.14
N VAL A 59 -2.33 -3.66 -14.98
CA VAL A 59 -2.21 -2.93 -13.72
C VAL A 59 -1.49 -3.83 -12.73
N ARG A 60 -0.42 -3.34 -12.13
CA ARG A 60 0.27 -3.96 -11.00
C ARG A 60 -0.35 -3.37 -9.75
N VAL A 61 -0.89 -4.23 -8.90
CA VAL A 61 -1.50 -3.87 -7.63
C VAL A 61 -0.58 -4.35 -6.53
N GLN A 62 -0.22 -3.45 -5.63
CA GLN A 62 0.61 -3.76 -4.47
C GLN A 62 -0.12 -3.34 -3.21
N ILE A 63 -0.18 -4.24 -2.23
CA ILE A 63 -0.88 -4.03 -0.96
C ILE A 63 0.08 -4.35 0.17
N LEU A 64 0.23 -3.41 1.10
CA LEU A 64 0.80 -3.68 2.42
C LEU A 64 -0.36 -3.90 3.39
N ALA A 65 -0.45 -5.11 3.93
CA ALA A 65 -1.47 -5.46 4.90
C ALA A 65 -0.81 -6.01 6.17
N ARG A 66 -1.46 -5.77 7.31
CA ARG A 66 -1.06 -6.32 8.60
C ARG A 66 -2.03 -7.38 9.12
N SER A 67 -1.57 -8.23 10.02
CA SER A 67 -2.41 -9.17 10.74
C SER A 67 -3.50 -8.42 11.55
N ALA A 68 -4.64 -9.04 11.77
CA ALA A 68 -5.71 -8.42 12.57
C ALA A 68 -5.34 -8.31 14.06
N GLN A 69 -4.45 -9.19 14.52
CA GLN A 69 -3.98 -9.24 15.90
C GLN A 69 -2.45 -9.20 15.94
N PRO A 70 -1.87 -8.56 16.96
CA PRO A 70 -0.45 -8.63 17.20
C PRO A 70 -0.08 -10.02 17.71
N ASP A 71 1.12 -10.46 17.34
CA ASP A 71 1.79 -11.61 17.90
C ASP A 71 2.91 -11.11 18.82
N ARG A 72 2.69 -11.28 20.13
CA ARG A 72 3.62 -10.82 21.16
C ARG A 72 5.04 -11.33 20.97
N ASP A 73 5.20 -12.50 20.37
CA ASP A 73 6.50 -13.14 20.21
C ASP A 73 7.16 -12.79 18.85
N PHE A 74 6.46 -12.03 18.00
CA PHE A 74 6.96 -11.49 16.73
C PHE A 74 7.46 -10.06 16.88
N PHE A 75 8.47 -9.67 16.09
CA PHE A 75 8.92 -8.29 15.98
C PHE A 75 9.18 -7.98 14.51
N ASP A 76 8.47 -6.98 13.98
CA ASP A 76 8.66 -6.55 12.61
C ASP A 76 9.99 -5.82 12.46
N LEU A 77 10.86 -6.41 11.66
CA LEU A 77 12.18 -5.86 11.40
C LEU A 77 12.14 -4.64 10.48
N HIS A 78 11.00 -4.35 9.82
CA HIS A 78 10.76 -3.18 8.98
C HIS A 78 10.20 -1.98 9.75
N ASP A 79 10.19 -2.07 11.06
CA ASP A 79 9.77 -0.99 11.91
C ASP A 79 10.97 -0.25 12.49
N ASP A 80 10.87 1.08 12.56
CA ASP A 80 11.95 1.92 13.10
C ASP A 80 11.87 1.89 14.63
N ASP A 81 12.64 0.98 15.24
CA ASP A 81 12.74 0.80 16.69
C ASP A 81 13.48 1.97 17.39
N GLY A 82 13.84 3.02 16.66
CA GLY A 82 14.58 4.18 17.17
C GLY A 82 16.03 3.88 17.53
N ILE A 83 16.52 2.66 17.29
CA ILE A 83 17.90 2.22 17.51
C ILE A 83 18.59 1.93 16.17
N THR A 84 17.84 1.45 15.17
CA THR A 84 18.34 1.14 13.84
C THR A 84 17.51 1.85 12.79
N ALA A 85 17.97 3.02 12.32
CA ALA A 85 17.35 3.69 11.19
C ALA A 85 17.14 2.71 10.02
N GLY A 86 15.89 2.61 9.55
CA GLY A 86 15.59 2.32 8.16
C GLY A 86 15.59 0.85 7.75
N LYS A 87 14.50 0.15 8.05
CA LYS A 87 13.98 -0.85 7.11
C LYS A 87 12.62 -0.39 6.65
N GLN A 88 12.46 -0.24 5.35
CA GLN A 88 11.27 0.34 4.75
C GLN A 88 10.58 -0.72 3.90
N TYR A 89 9.26 -0.69 3.85
CA TYR A 89 8.53 -1.38 2.81
C TYR A 89 8.68 -0.59 1.52
N ILE A 90 9.33 -1.16 0.51
CA ILE A 90 9.38 -0.57 -0.83
C ILE A 90 8.14 -1.05 -1.58
N ILE A 91 7.28 -0.11 -1.95
CA ILE A 91 6.02 -0.36 -2.65
C ILE A 91 6.04 0.55 -3.87
N ALA A 92 5.97 -0.04 -5.06
CA ALA A 92 6.12 0.69 -6.32
C ALA A 92 7.41 1.55 -6.34
N ASP A 93 7.26 2.86 -6.51
CA ASP A 93 8.31 3.86 -6.57
C ASP A 93 8.62 4.53 -5.22
N HIS A 94 7.84 4.24 -4.18
CA HIS A 94 8.02 4.85 -2.86
C HIS A 94 8.41 3.85 -1.77
N SER A 95 8.88 4.40 -0.67
CA SER A 95 9.19 3.64 0.53
C SER A 95 8.31 4.09 1.69
N ILE A 96 7.69 3.12 2.35
CA ILE A 96 6.99 3.34 3.61
C ILE A 96 7.98 3.07 4.73
N THR A 97 8.23 4.13 5.50
CA THR A 97 8.81 3.99 6.83
C THR A 97 7.67 3.84 7.82
N LEU A 98 7.65 2.73 8.54
CA LEU A 98 6.75 2.59 9.68
C LEU A 98 7.32 3.48 10.79
N ASP A 99 6.64 4.60 11.05
CA ASP A 99 7.06 5.57 12.05
C ASP A 99 6.23 5.38 13.33
N THR A 100 6.37 4.20 13.92
CA THR A 100 5.51 3.70 15.01
C THR A 100 6.00 4.11 16.39
N ASN A 101 6.82 5.15 16.51
CA ASN A 101 7.36 5.56 17.80
C ASN A 101 6.36 6.36 18.65
N GLU A 102 6.64 6.38 19.97
CA GLU A 102 5.86 7.13 20.95
C GLU A 102 5.82 8.65 20.64
N ASN A 103 6.79 9.19 19.89
CA ASN A 103 6.83 10.60 19.54
C ASN A 103 5.73 11.01 18.55
N ASN A 104 5.18 10.04 17.80
CA ASN A 104 4.06 10.24 16.89
C ASN A 104 2.70 9.87 17.51
N GLY A 105 2.68 9.56 18.81
CA GLY A 105 1.46 9.14 19.51
C GLY A 105 1.03 7.71 19.21
N PHE A 106 1.90 6.90 18.58
CA PHE A 106 1.70 5.47 18.40
C PHE A 106 2.44 4.70 19.50
N ASN A 107 1.81 3.65 20.03
CA ASN A 107 2.45 2.78 21.00
C ASN A 107 3.36 1.79 20.26
N SER A 108 4.63 2.17 20.10
CA SER A 108 5.67 1.34 19.47
C SER A 108 5.73 -0.06 20.06
N ALA A 109 5.58 -0.19 21.37
CA ALA A 109 5.60 -1.48 22.06
C ALA A 109 4.42 -2.41 21.68
N PHE A 110 3.48 -1.96 20.86
CA PHE A 110 2.37 -2.77 20.35
C PHE A 110 2.40 -2.94 18.83
N ASP A 111 2.81 -1.92 18.08
CA ASP A 111 2.69 -1.94 16.61
C ASP A 111 3.75 -2.80 15.90
N HIS A 112 4.91 -2.99 16.52
CA HIS A 112 5.97 -3.91 16.06
C HIS A 112 5.55 -5.39 16.05
N HIS A 113 4.50 -5.75 16.78
CA HIS A 113 4.07 -7.13 16.95
C HIS A 113 3.12 -7.61 15.85
N TYR A 114 2.76 -6.75 14.90
CA TYR A 114 1.92 -7.12 13.77
C TYR A 114 2.72 -7.74 12.64
N HIS A 115 2.27 -8.89 12.15
CA HIS A 115 2.84 -9.47 10.94
C HIS A 115 2.38 -8.66 9.74
N ARG A 116 3.32 -8.10 8.98
CA ARG A 116 3.04 -7.35 7.76
C ARG A 116 3.48 -8.11 6.52
N TYR A 117 2.63 -8.04 5.50
CA TYR A 117 2.84 -8.72 4.23
C TYR A 117 2.66 -7.73 3.08
N LEU A 118 3.69 -7.64 2.23
CA LEU A 118 3.59 -7.01 0.92
C LEU A 118 3.13 -8.06 -0.08
N VAL A 119 1.96 -7.84 -0.68
CA VAL A 119 1.41 -8.70 -1.72
C VAL A 119 1.38 -7.92 -3.02
N GLU A 120 1.87 -8.53 -4.09
CA GLU A 120 1.84 -7.99 -5.44
C GLU A 120 1.05 -8.91 -6.37
N THR A 121 0.24 -8.33 -7.24
CA THR A 121 -0.41 -9.04 -8.34
C THR A 121 -0.47 -8.19 -9.61
N ILE A 122 -0.41 -8.83 -10.78
CA ILE A 122 -0.58 -8.18 -12.07
C ILE A 122 -1.92 -8.60 -12.67
N VAL A 123 -2.73 -7.61 -13.05
CA VAL A 123 -4.03 -7.79 -13.69
C VAL A 123 -3.95 -7.30 -15.13
N PHE A 124 -4.13 -8.21 -16.09
CA PHE A 124 -4.16 -7.87 -17.52
C PHE A 124 -5.55 -7.36 -17.94
N ILE A 125 -5.57 -6.25 -18.67
CA ILE A 125 -6.79 -5.63 -19.20
C ILE A 125 -7.09 -6.26 -20.56
N ARG A 126 -8.15 -7.06 -20.64
CA ARG A 126 -8.55 -7.78 -21.87
C ARG A 126 -9.55 -7.04 -22.76
N ASN A 127 -10.18 -5.98 -22.26
CA ASN A 127 -11.31 -5.30 -22.93
C ASN A 127 -10.99 -3.85 -23.34
N LEU A 128 -9.87 -3.63 -24.02
CA LEU A 128 -9.68 -2.36 -24.76
C LEU A 128 -10.18 -2.59 -26.18
N ASN A 129 -11.49 -2.36 -26.36
CA ASN A 129 -12.10 -2.31 -27.69
C ASN A 129 -11.47 -1.13 -28.44
N PHE A 130 -10.75 -1.45 -29.52
CA PHE A 130 -10.31 -0.49 -30.53
C PHE A 130 -11.47 -0.16 -31.48
#